data_AF-A0A2U8FMN2-F1
#
_entry.id   AF-A0A2U8FMN2-F1
#
_cell.length_a   1.000
_cell.length_b   1.000
_cell.length_c   1.000
_cell.angle_alpha   90.00
_cell.angle_beta   90.00
_cell.angle_gamma   90.00
#
_symmetry.space_group_name_H-M   'P 1'
#
loop_
_entity.id
_entity.type
_entity.pdbx_description
1 polymer ?
#
loop_
_entity_poly.entity_id
_entity_poly.type
_entity_poly.pdbx_seq_one_letter_code
_entity_poly.pdbx_strand_id
1 'polypeptide(L)'
;MPLVSMRQLLDHAAENNYGIPAFNVNNLEQVQAVMAAADEVGAPVILQASAGARKYAGESFIKHLIQAAVEAYPHIPLVMHQDHGTSPKVCEGAINLGFGSVMMDGSLMEDGKTPSSFDYNVDVTRKVVEMAHKVGVTVEGELGCLGNLETGDAGEEDGIGAVGKLDHSQMLTDPEEAATFVKATQLDALAIAIGTSHGAYKFSRKPTGDILAISRVKEIHARIPNTHLVMHGSSSVPQELLAIINQYGGQMKETYGVPVEEIQEAIKFGVRKINIDTDIRLAMTGAVRKFLFENPDKFDAREWLKPAREAAKQVCKQRYMEFGCEGQAGKIKPIGLSEIASLYAAGKLAQIVA
;
A
#
# COMPACT_ATOMS: atom_id res chain seq x y z
N MET A 1 10.69 -15.09 -13.37
CA MET A 1 11.62 -13.93 -13.37
C MET A 1 12.00 -13.61 -11.92
N PRO A 2 13.06 -12.84 -11.60
CA PRO A 2 13.23 -12.34 -10.24
C PRO A 2 12.15 -11.28 -9.93
N LEU A 3 11.91 -11.03 -8.63
CA LEU A 3 11.16 -9.86 -8.17
C LEU A 3 11.80 -8.57 -8.70
N VAL A 4 10.98 -7.56 -8.98
CA VAL A 4 11.46 -6.24 -9.40
C VAL A 4 11.54 -5.28 -8.22
N SER A 5 12.37 -4.25 -8.36
CA SER A 5 12.42 -3.14 -7.39
C SER A 5 11.14 -2.31 -7.52
N MET A 6 10.56 -1.88 -6.40
CA MET A 6 9.38 -1.00 -6.43
C MET A 6 9.71 0.34 -7.10
N ARG A 7 10.94 0.82 -6.94
CA ARG A 7 11.46 2.01 -7.60
C ARG A 7 11.24 1.96 -9.11
N GLN A 8 11.56 0.84 -9.75
CA GLN A 8 11.35 0.66 -11.20
C GLN A 8 9.87 0.78 -11.58
N LEU A 9 8.97 0.17 -10.79
CA LEU A 9 7.54 0.23 -11.06
C LEU A 9 6.99 1.65 -10.89
N LEU A 10 7.42 2.37 -9.85
CA LEU A 10 6.95 3.72 -9.58
C LEU A 10 7.52 4.75 -10.56
N ASP A 11 8.78 4.60 -10.98
CA ASP A 11 9.37 5.41 -12.05
C ASP A 11 8.57 5.25 -13.36
N HIS A 12 8.29 4.00 -13.76
CA HIS A 12 7.47 3.73 -14.94
C HIS A 12 6.04 4.27 -14.78
N ALA A 13 5.45 4.20 -13.58
CA ALA A 13 4.15 4.78 -13.28
C ALA A 13 4.13 6.32 -13.43
N ALA A 14 5.20 6.98 -13.00
CA ALA A 14 5.37 8.42 -13.16
C ALA A 14 5.53 8.81 -14.63
N GLU A 15 6.37 8.10 -15.38
CA GLU A 15 6.61 8.33 -16.82
C GLU A 15 5.34 8.16 -17.67
N ASN A 16 4.43 7.31 -17.23
CA ASN A 16 3.21 6.95 -17.98
C ASN A 16 1.92 7.44 -17.30
N ASN A 17 2.01 8.32 -16.30
CA ASN A 17 0.88 8.96 -15.61
C ASN A 17 -0.19 8.01 -15.07
N TYR A 18 0.23 6.95 -14.36
CA TYR A 18 -0.69 6.03 -13.68
C TYR A 18 -0.29 5.81 -12.21
N GLY A 19 -1.12 5.11 -11.45
CA GLY A 19 -0.85 4.70 -10.08
C GLY A 19 -1.04 3.20 -9.90
N ILE A 20 -0.25 2.57 -9.03
CA ILE A 20 -0.28 1.13 -8.81
C ILE A 20 -0.98 0.85 -7.47
N PRO A 21 -2.08 0.08 -7.47
CA PRO A 21 -2.64 -0.40 -6.22
C PRO A 21 -1.68 -1.40 -5.58
N ALA A 22 -1.33 -1.18 -4.32
CA ALA A 22 -0.58 -2.10 -3.50
C ALA A 22 -1.54 -2.85 -2.59
N PHE A 23 -1.67 -4.15 -2.84
CA PHE A 23 -2.65 -4.99 -2.17
C PHE A 23 -1.99 -5.77 -1.03
N ASN A 24 -2.57 -5.66 0.17
CA ASN A 24 -2.17 -6.51 1.28
C ASN A 24 -2.61 -7.97 1.02
N VAL A 25 -1.73 -8.92 1.35
CA VAL A 25 -2.01 -10.34 1.21
C VAL A 25 -1.63 -11.12 2.48
N ASN A 26 -2.49 -12.04 2.87
CA ASN A 26 -2.38 -12.86 4.08
C ASN A 26 -2.52 -14.36 3.78
N ASN A 27 -3.01 -14.76 2.60
CA ASN A 27 -3.22 -16.16 2.23
C ASN A 27 -3.13 -16.41 0.71
N LEU A 28 -3.34 -17.68 0.30
CA LEU A 28 -3.32 -18.12 -1.10
C LEU A 28 -4.39 -17.41 -1.95
N GLU A 29 -5.63 -17.37 -1.47
CA GLU A 29 -6.77 -16.86 -2.24
C GLU A 29 -6.61 -15.39 -2.59
N GLN A 30 -6.09 -14.57 -1.67
CA GLN A 30 -5.81 -13.16 -1.92
C GLN A 30 -4.69 -12.98 -2.95
N VAL A 31 -3.58 -13.72 -2.83
CA VAL A 31 -2.50 -13.68 -3.83
C VAL A 31 -3.04 -14.07 -5.21
N GLN A 32 -3.82 -15.15 -5.30
CA GLN A 32 -4.43 -15.57 -6.56
C GLN A 32 -5.41 -14.55 -7.13
N ALA A 33 -6.21 -13.89 -6.28
CA ALA A 33 -7.15 -12.87 -6.71
C ALA A 33 -6.42 -11.66 -7.34
N VAL A 34 -5.39 -11.14 -6.67
CA VAL A 34 -4.60 -10.01 -7.16
C VAL A 34 -3.90 -10.37 -8.46
N MET A 35 -3.22 -11.52 -8.50
CA MET A 35 -2.46 -11.94 -9.67
C MET A 35 -3.34 -12.25 -10.88
N ALA A 36 -4.47 -12.93 -10.68
CA ALA A 36 -5.40 -13.21 -11.77
C ALA A 36 -6.05 -11.93 -12.32
N ALA A 37 -6.29 -10.92 -11.47
CA ALA A 37 -6.76 -9.62 -11.92
C ALA A 37 -5.69 -8.89 -12.74
N ALA A 38 -4.45 -8.87 -12.25
CA ALA A 38 -3.33 -8.23 -12.92
C ALA A 38 -3.00 -8.87 -14.27
N ASP A 39 -3.01 -10.19 -14.34
CA ASP A 39 -2.80 -10.97 -15.57
C ASP A 39 -3.85 -10.64 -16.62
N GLU A 40 -5.13 -10.61 -16.22
CA GLU A 40 -6.25 -10.35 -17.12
C GLU A 40 -6.17 -8.97 -17.79
N VAL A 41 -5.66 -7.96 -17.08
CA VAL A 41 -5.56 -6.58 -17.60
C VAL A 41 -4.13 -6.19 -18.00
N GLY A 42 -3.15 -7.09 -17.84
CA GLY A 42 -1.74 -6.80 -18.10
C GLY A 42 -1.16 -5.68 -17.21
N ALA A 43 -1.47 -5.68 -15.91
CA ALA A 43 -1.00 -4.67 -14.94
C ALA A 43 0.26 -5.13 -14.16
N PRO A 44 1.18 -4.22 -13.80
CA PRO A 44 2.23 -4.50 -12.83
C PRO A 44 1.66 -4.64 -11.41
N VAL A 45 2.35 -5.37 -10.55
CA VAL A 45 1.82 -5.76 -9.22
C VAL A 45 2.74 -5.31 -8.09
N ILE A 46 2.14 -4.72 -7.05
CA ILE A 46 2.74 -4.60 -5.72
C ILE A 46 1.92 -5.46 -4.77
N LEU A 47 2.50 -6.57 -4.29
CA LEU A 47 1.97 -7.35 -3.18
C LEU A 47 2.67 -6.88 -1.91
N GLN A 48 1.89 -6.51 -0.90
CA GLN A 48 2.43 -6.06 0.37
C GLN A 48 2.02 -6.97 1.54
N ALA A 49 2.91 -7.10 2.51
CA ALA A 49 2.69 -7.88 3.73
C ALA A 49 2.99 -7.03 4.96
N SER A 50 1.98 -6.89 5.81
CA SER A 50 2.09 -6.23 7.11
C SER A 50 2.80 -7.11 8.14
N ALA A 51 3.11 -6.56 9.31
CA ALA A 51 3.54 -7.35 10.47
C ALA A 51 2.47 -8.39 10.88
N GLY A 52 1.17 -8.03 10.82
CA GLY A 52 0.07 -8.95 11.11
C GLY A 52 -0.02 -10.10 10.12
N ALA A 53 0.12 -9.83 8.81
CA ALA A 53 0.16 -10.86 7.77
C ALA A 53 1.29 -11.87 8.01
N ARG A 54 2.49 -11.38 8.32
CA ARG A 54 3.65 -12.24 8.64
C ARG A 54 3.45 -13.05 9.91
N LYS A 55 2.78 -12.51 10.93
CA LYS A 55 2.43 -13.24 12.16
C LYS A 55 1.34 -14.30 11.92
N TYR A 56 0.34 -13.99 11.10
CA TYR A 56 -0.78 -14.88 10.80
C TYR A 56 -0.35 -16.04 9.90
N ALA A 57 0.24 -15.74 8.74
CA ALA A 57 0.62 -16.74 7.75
C ALA A 57 1.99 -17.38 8.05
N GLY A 58 2.88 -16.66 8.72
CA GLY A 58 4.29 -17.01 8.84
C GLY A 58 5.11 -16.46 7.67
N GLU A 59 6.28 -15.90 7.97
CA GLU A 59 7.17 -15.26 6.99
C GLU A 59 7.54 -16.19 5.82
N SER A 60 7.79 -17.47 6.12
CA SER A 60 8.11 -18.47 5.10
C SER A 60 6.94 -18.72 4.16
N PHE A 61 5.70 -18.76 4.65
CA PHE A 61 4.54 -18.96 3.78
C PHE A 61 4.32 -17.75 2.88
N ILE A 62 4.37 -16.53 3.42
CA ILE A 62 4.22 -15.31 2.61
C ILE A 62 5.28 -15.25 1.51
N LYS A 63 6.55 -15.52 1.86
CA LYS A 63 7.64 -15.60 0.88
C LYS A 63 7.32 -16.59 -0.24
N HIS A 64 6.95 -17.82 0.09
CA HIS A 64 6.73 -18.86 -0.93
C HIS A 64 5.44 -18.65 -1.72
N LEU A 65 4.41 -18.03 -1.15
CA LEU A 65 3.21 -17.65 -1.89
C LEU A 65 3.53 -16.62 -2.99
N ILE A 66 4.35 -15.62 -2.67
CA ILE A 66 4.75 -14.60 -3.63
C ILE A 66 5.74 -15.17 -4.66
N GLN A 67 6.65 -16.05 -4.24
CA GLN A 67 7.52 -16.79 -5.15
C GLN A 67 6.70 -17.62 -6.16
N ALA A 68 5.67 -18.33 -5.68
CA ALA A 68 4.77 -19.10 -6.53
C ALA A 68 3.99 -18.22 -7.51
N ALA A 69 3.60 -17.00 -7.11
CA ALA A 69 2.97 -16.03 -8.01
C ALA A 69 3.92 -15.63 -9.16
N VAL A 70 5.19 -15.39 -8.86
CA VAL A 70 6.21 -15.04 -9.87
C VAL A 70 6.48 -16.21 -10.83
N GLU A 71 6.41 -17.44 -10.35
CA GLU A 71 6.53 -18.65 -11.18
C GLU A 71 5.30 -18.85 -12.08
N ALA A 72 4.10 -18.64 -11.54
CA ALA A 72 2.84 -18.83 -12.26
C ALA A 72 2.57 -17.72 -13.30
N TYR A 73 3.05 -16.50 -13.05
CA TYR A 73 2.86 -15.33 -13.92
C TYR A 73 4.21 -14.70 -14.29
N PRO A 74 5.07 -15.43 -15.03
CA PRO A 74 6.45 -15.00 -15.26
C PRO A 74 6.55 -13.76 -16.15
N HIS A 75 5.48 -13.32 -16.80
CA HIS A 75 5.39 -12.12 -17.63
C HIS A 75 4.88 -10.88 -16.89
N ILE A 76 4.47 -11.01 -15.62
CA ILE A 76 3.96 -9.88 -14.81
C ILE A 76 5.09 -9.37 -13.89
N PRO A 77 5.52 -8.10 -14.02
CA PRO A 77 6.44 -7.49 -13.07
C PRO A 77 5.79 -7.40 -11.68
N LEU A 78 6.45 -8.01 -10.69
CA LEU A 78 5.91 -8.15 -9.34
C LEU A 78 6.91 -7.66 -8.29
N VAL A 79 6.42 -6.82 -7.38
CA VAL A 79 7.11 -6.38 -6.17
C VAL A 79 6.54 -7.13 -4.97
N MET A 80 7.45 -7.58 -4.09
CA MET A 80 7.15 -7.95 -2.72
C MET A 80 7.55 -6.80 -1.80
N HIS A 81 6.57 -6.15 -1.17
CA HIS A 81 6.74 -4.98 -0.32
C HIS A 81 6.45 -5.31 1.16
N GLN A 82 7.32 -4.85 2.06
CA GLN A 82 7.11 -4.95 3.50
C GLN A 82 6.38 -3.70 3.99
N ASP A 83 5.16 -3.87 4.49
CA ASP A 83 4.30 -2.77 4.95
C ASP A 83 4.53 -2.48 6.45
N HIS A 84 4.52 -1.20 6.83
CA HIS A 84 4.74 -0.71 8.20
C HIS A 84 5.89 -1.40 8.97
N GLY A 85 7.12 -1.31 8.46
CA GLY A 85 8.30 -1.77 9.19
C GLY A 85 8.58 -0.87 10.40
N THR A 86 8.40 -1.40 11.61
CA THR A 86 8.51 -0.62 12.87
C THR A 86 9.94 -0.35 13.34
N SER A 87 10.94 -0.96 12.70
CA SER A 87 12.35 -0.71 13.03
C SER A 87 13.27 -1.07 11.86
N PRO A 88 14.50 -0.51 11.83
CA PRO A 88 15.51 -0.91 10.84
C PRO A 88 15.79 -2.41 10.85
N LYS A 89 15.72 -3.08 12.01
CA LYS A 89 15.92 -4.53 12.12
C LYS A 89 14.83 -5.32 11.41
N VAL A 90 13.58 -4.88 11.47
CA VAL A 90 12.46 -5.50 10.76
C VAL A 90 12.64 -5.35 9.24
N CYS A 91 13.07 -4.17 8.80
CA CYS A 91 13.36 -3.92 7.38
C CYS A 91 14.53 -4.79 6.88
N GLU A 92 15.59 -4.94 7.67
CA GLU A 92 16.74 -5.81 7.36
C GLU A 92 16.30 -7.27 7.23
N GLY A 93 15.45 -7.75 8.14
CA GLY A 93 14.85 -9.07 8.06
C GLY A 93 14.07 -9.29 6.77
N ALA A 94 13.24 -8.33 6.37
CA ALA A 94 12.49 -8.40 5.11
C ALA A 94 13.41 -8.41 3.88
N ILE A 95 14.45 -7.58 3.85
CA ILE A 95 15.47 -7.58 2.80
C ILE A 95 16.12 -8.97 2.69
N ASN A 96 16.52 -9.57 3.81
CA ASN A 96 17.14 -10.90 3.85
C ASN A 96 16.18 -12.03 3.41
N LEU A 97 14.87 -11.84 3.55
CA LEU A 97 13.87 -12.79 3.04
C LEU A 97 13.70 -12.71 1.51
N GLY A 98 14.19 -11.64 0.88
CA GLY A 98 14.13 -11.42 -0.57
C GLY A 98 13.11 -10.37 -1.00
N PHE A 99 12.64 -9.51 -0.09
CA PHE A 99 11.72 -8.42 -0.44
C PHE A 99 12.41 -7.42 -1.37
N GLY A 100 11.74 -7.06 -2.46
CA GLY A 100 12.21 -6.04 -3.42
C GLY A 100 11.95 -4.60 -2.96
N SER A 101 11.16 -4.44 -1.89
CA SER A 101 10.87 -3.15 -1.27
C SER A 101 10.52 -3.29 0.21
N VAL A 102 10.85 -2.27 1.01
CA VAL A 102 10.47 -2.16 2.41
C VAL A 102 9.95 -0.76 2.72
N MET A 103 8.97 -0.67 3.62
CA MET A 103 8.61 0.57 4.29
C MET A 103 9.26 0.63 5.66
N MET A 104 9.98 1.72 5.96
CA MET A 104 10.33 2.10 7.33
C MET A 104 9.29 3.11 7.81
N ASP A 105 8.35 2.65 8.64
CA ASP A 105 7.39 3.55 9.27
C ASP A 105 8.03 4.18 10.50
N GLY A 106 8.83 5.22 10.23
CA GLY A 106 9.47 6.03 11.28
C GLY A 106 8.54 7.11 11.83
N SER A 107 7.30 7.25 11.34
CA SER A 107 6.33 8.21 11.88
C SER A 107 5.86 7.83 13.29
N LEU A 108 6.00 6.56 13.62
CA LEU A 108 5.73 5.98 14.92
C LEU A 108 7.02 5.42 15.53
N MET A 109 7.04 5.28 16.84
CA MET A 109 8.09 4.55 17.56
C MET A 109 7.98 3.03 17.29
N GLU A 110 8.96 2.24 17.75
CA GLU A 110 9.00 0.78 17.48
C GLU A 110 7.77 0.00 17.98
N ASP A 111 6.98 0.59 18.88
CA ASP A 111 5.72 0.03 19.36
C ASP A 111 4.58 0.09 18.31
N GLY A 112 4.79 0.82 17.21
CA GLY A 112 3.82 1.03 16.14
C GLY A 112 2.61 1.86 16.57
N LYS A 113 2.73 2.66 17.65
CA LYS A 113 1.61 3.34 18.31
C LYS A 113 1.91 4.76 18.77
N THR A 114 3.14 5.03 19.19
CA THR A 114 3.51 6.34 19.71
C THR A 114 4.03 7.21 18.56
N PRO A 115 3.43 8.37 18.25
CA PRO A 115 4.00 9.32 17.28
C PRO A 115 5.44 9.67 17.62
N SER A 116 6.34 9.60 16.64
CA SER A 116 7.76 9.86 16.84
C SER A 116 8.10 11.35 16.61
N SER A 117 9.35 11.72 16.90
CA SER A 117 9.88 13.02 16.47
C SER A 117 10.39 12.98 15.03
N PHE A 118 10.44 14.15 14.37
CA PHE A 118 11.00 14.30 13.03
C PHE A 118 12.43 13.74 12.94
N ASP A 119 13.30 14.09 13.90
CA ASP A 119 14.69 13.65 13.92
C ASP A 119 14.81 12.12 14.05
N TYR A 120 13.99 11.50 14.91
CA TYR A 120 13.94 10.03 15.02
C TYR A 120 13.57 9.41 13.68
N ASN A 121 12.52 9.93 13.04
CA ASN A 121 12.02 9.42 11.77
C ASN A 121 13.09 9.53 10.67
N VAL A 122 13.77 10.67 10.56
CA VAL A 122 14.89 10.87 9.61
C VAL A 122 15.98 9.85 9.87
N ASP A 123 16.39 9.67 11.13
CA ASP A 123 17.51 8.80 11.47
C ASP A 123 17.24 7.33 11.16
N VAL A 124 16.06 6.81 11.55
CA VAL A 124 15.71 5.41 11.28
C VAL A 124 15.49 5.17 9.78
N THR A 125 14.81 6.08 9.09
CA THR A 125 14.54 5.96 7.66
C THR A 125 15.82 6.02 6.84
N ARG A 126 16.73 6.97 7.12
CA ARG A 126 18.03 7.05 6.45
C ARG A 126 18.86 5.78 6.65
N LYS A 127 18.86 5.20 7.86
CA LYS A 127 19.54 3.93 8.13
C LYS A 127 19.00 2.80 7.26
N VAL A 128 17.68 2.73 7.05
CA VAL A 128 17.07 1.74 6.16
C VAL A 128 17.43 1.99 4.70
N VAL A 129 17.41 3.24 4.25
CA VAL A 129 17.84 3.64 2.90
C VAL A 129 19.28 3.18 2.63
N GLU A 130 20.21 3.48 3.53
CA GLU A 130 21.62 3.14 3.37
C GLU A 130 21.89 1.63 3.21
N MET A 131 21.12 0.77 3.90
CA MET A 131 21.28 -0.68 3.78
C MET A 131 20.51 -1.25 2.57
N ALA A 132 19.32 -0.74 2.26
CA ALA A 132 18.48 -1.23 1.19
C ALA A 132 19.03 -0.88 -0.20
N HIS A 133 19.48 0.37 -0.39
CA HIS A 133 20.01 0.84 -1.68
C HIS A 133 21.29 0.11 -2.10
N LYS A 134 22.10 -0.37 -1.16
CA LYS A 134 23.29 -1.20 -1.44
C LYS A 134 22.95 -2.52 -2.15
N VAL A 135 21.72 -2.99 -2.00
CA VAL A 135 21.21 -4.23 -2.61
C VAL A 135 20.05 -3.97 -3.56
N GLY A 136 19.78 -2.71 -3.91
CA GLY A 136 18.77 -2.30 -4.90
C GLY A 136 17.32 -2.38 -4.43
N VAL A 137 17.09 -2.57 -3.14
CA VAL A 137 15.76 -2.60 -2.52
C VAL A 137 15.25 -1.18 -2.33
N THR A 138 14.01 -0.94 -2.73
CA THR A 138 13.32 0.35 -2.59
C THR A 138 12.91 0.61 -1.15
N VAL A 139 13.05 1.86 -0.70
CA VAL A 139 12.57 2.29 0.62
C VAL A 139 11.41 3.27 0.50
N GLU A 140 10.31 2.90 1.14
CA GLU A 140 9.21 3.79 1.48
C GLU A 140 9.41 4.31 2.91
N GLY A 141 9.11 5.58 3.16
CA GLY A 141 9.01 6.15 4.50
C GLY A 141 7.71 6.92 4.66
N GLU A 142 7.33 7.25 5.89
CA GLU A 142 6.11 8.00 6.19
C GLU A 142 6.44 9.30 6.93
N LEU A 143 5.79 10.39 6.55
CA LEU A 143 5.88 11.68 7.25
C LEU A 143 4.48 12.20 7.56
N GLY A 144 4.27 12.63 8.81
CA GLY A 144 2.93 12.80 9.38
C GLY A 144 2.41 11.49 9.97
N CYS A 145 1.26 11.53 10.63
CA CYS A 145 0.59 10.36 11.17
C CYS A 145 -0.78 10.22 10.51
N LEU A 146 -1.12 9.03 10.03
CA LEU A 146 -2.46 8.75 9.53
C LEU A 146 -3.52 9.01 10.62
N GLY A 147 -4.64 9.60 10.22
CA GLY A 147 -5.61 10.14 11.15
C GLY A 147 -6.79 10.77 10.44
N ASN A 148 -7.99 10.53 10.98
CA ASN A 148 -9.19 11.21 10.54
C ASN A 148 -9.21 12.64 11.10
N LEU A 149 -9.25 13.65 10.22
CA LEU A 149 -9.17 15.07 10.59
C LEU A 149 -10.33 15.57 11.46
N GLU A 150 -11.50 14.91 11.43
CA GLU A 150 -12.66 15.29 12.25
C GLU A 150 -12.56 14.75 13.68
N THR A 151 -11.96 13.57 13.85
CA THR A 151 -11.98 12.82 15.11
C THR A 151 -10.64 12.81 15.82
N GLY A 152 -9.52 12.98 15.11
CA GLY A 152 -8.17 12.80 15.64
C GLY A 152 -7.75 11.33 15.80
N ASP A 153 -8.54 10.37 15.30
CA ASP A 153 -8.27 8.93 15.45
C ASP A 153 -7.59 8.34 14.20
N ALA A 154 -6.54 7.55 14.39
CA ALA A 154 -5.77 6.89 13.32
C ALA A 154 -6.42 5.61 12.76
N GLY A 155 -7.23 4.94 13.59
CA GLY A 155 -7.57 3.53 13.36
C GLY A 155 -6.35 2.61 13.53
N GLU A 156 -6.51 1.33 13.22
CA GLU A 156 -5.42 0.36 13.26
C GLU A 156 -5.39 -0.47 11.97
N GLU A 157 -4.19 -0.67 11.42
CA GLU A 157 -3.89 -1.66 10.40
C GLU A 157 -3.02 -2.74 11.03
N ASP A 158 -3.60 -3.91 11.27
CA ASP A 158 -2.90 -5.06 11.86
C ASP A 158 -2.13 -4.76 13.17
N GLY A 159 -2.66 -3.83 13.98
CA GLY A 159 -2.10 -3.39 15.25
C GLY A 159 -1.16 -2.18 15.17
N ILE A 160 -0.97 -1.60 13.97
CA ILE A 160 -0.20 -0.37 13.73
C ILE A 160 -1.16 0.81 13.55
N GLY A 161 -0.88 1.90 14.25
CA GLY A 161 -1.65 3.15 14.19
C GLY A 161 -1.50 3.96 15.47
N ALA A 162 -1.50 5.28 15.33
CA ALA A 162 -1.28 6.16 16.48
C ALA A 162 -2.36 5.97 17.55
N VAL A 163 -1.94 5.84 18.82
CA VAL A 163 -2.86 5.74 19.96
C VAL A 163 -2.98 7.09 20.66
N GLY A 164 -4.22 7.55 20.84
CA GLY A 164 -4.55 8.85 21.40
C GLY A 164 -5.17 9.78 20.36
N LYS A 165 -5.50 11.00 20.77
CA LYS A 165 -5.99 12.03 19.86
C LYS A 165 -4.81 12.75 19.24
N LEU A 166 -4.70 12.67 17.92
CA LEU A 166 -3.70 13.40 17.16
C LEU A 166 -4.12 14.86 16.95
N ASP A 167 -3.14 15.76 16.98
CA ASP A 167 -3.34 17.14 16.58
C ASP A 167 -3.45 17.27 15.06
N HIS A 168 -4.15 18.30 14.58
CA HIS A 168 -4.34 18.52 13.15
C HIS A 168 -3.02 18.65 12.37
N SER A 169 -1.98 19.24 12.98
CA SER A 169 -0.65 19.35 12.36
C SER A 169 0.06 18.01 12.23
N GLN A 170 -0.26 17.01 13.07
CA GLN A 170 0.30 15.67 12.95
C GLN A 170 -0.37 14.89 11.82
N MET A 171 -1.65 15.14 11.56
CA MET A 171 -2.45 14.41 10.56
C MET A 171 -2.38 14.98 9.14
N LEU A 172 -1.59 16.04 8.94
CA LEU A 172 -1.48 16.72 7.65
C LEU A 172 -0.03 17.10 7.36
N THR A 173 0.65 16.31 6.53
CA THR A 173 2.08 16.46 6.22
C THR A 173 2.39 17.83 5.64
N ASP A 174 3.37 18.54 6.21
CA ASP A 174 3.82 19.83 5.71
C ASP A 174 4.74 19.68 4.46
N PRO A 175 4.54 20.47 3.39
CA PRO A 175 5.36 20.39 2.18
C PRO A 175 6.86 20.69 2.37
N GLU A 176 7.22 21.60 3.27
CA GLU A 176 8.63 21.93 3.55
C GLU A 176 9.29 20.90 4.48
N GLU A 177 8.52 20.32 5.41
CA GLU A 177 9.00 19.16 6.16
C GLU A 177 9.21 17.96 5.22
N ALA A 178 8.31 17.71 4.27
CA ALA A 178 8.47 16.66 3.25
C ALA A 178 9.74 16.88 2.40
N ALA A 179 9.97 18.11 1.95
CA ALA A 179 11.19 18.51 1.25
C ALA A 179 12.46 18.23 2.07
N THR A 180 12.44 18.60 3.35
CA THR A 180 13.57 18.38 4.27
C THR A 180 13.79 16.88 4.53
N PHE A 181 12.72 16.13 4.75
CA PHE A 181 12.76 14.70 5.02
C PHE A 181 13.30 13.91 3.82
N VAL A 182 12.79 14.18 2.62
CA VAL A 182 13.29 13.56 1.37
C VAL A 182 14.76 13.89 1.14
N LYS A 183 15.16 15.16 1.33
CA LYS A 183 16.56 15.56 1.19
C LYS A 183 17.47 14.79 2.14
N ALA A 184 17.06 14.65 3.40
CA ALA A 184 17.86 14.03 4.46
C ALA A 184 17.93 12.50 4.36
N THR A 185 16.86 11.86 3.87
CA THR A 185 16.74 10.40 3.86
C THR A 185 17.07 9.77 2.51
N GLN A 186 16.81 10.47 1.39
CA GLN A 186 16.91 9.93 0.03
C GLN A 186 16.04 8.68 -0.22
N LEU A 187 14.94 8.53 0.52
CA LEU A 187 13.95 7.47 0.27
C LEU A 187 13.38 7.54 -1.15
N ASP A 188 12.74 6.47 -1.60
CA ASP A 188 12.21 6.36 -2.97
C ASP A 188 10.74 6.77 -3.08
N ALA A 189 9.96 6.44 -2.05
CA ALA A 189 8.53 6.71 -1.98
C ALA A 189 8.14 7.30 -0.60
N LEU A 190 7.30 8.32 -0.59
CA LEU A 190 6.87 9.01 0.62
C LEU A 190 5.38 8.81 0.86
N ALA A 191 5.04 8.08 1.92
CA ALA A 191 3.70 8.08 2.49
C ALA A 191 3.43 9.42 3.22
N ILE A 192 2.26 9.99 2.94
CA ILE A 192 1.87 11.30 3.45
C ILE A 192 0.50 11.21 4.14
N ALA A 193 0.35 11.95 5.23
CA ALA A 193 -0.91 12.14 5.93
C ALA A 193 -1.69 13.29 5.27
N ILE A 194 -2.87 12.97 4.73
CA ILE A 194 -3.77 13.91 4.06
C ILE A 194 -5.22 13.78 4.56
N GLY A 195 -5.41 13.25 5.76
CA GLY A 195 -6.71 12.98 6.38
C GLY A 195 -7.27 11.57 6.17
N THR A 196 -6.49 10.67 5.58
CA THR A 196 -6.81 9.23 5.51
C THR A 196 -6.45 8.51 6.81
N SER A 197 -7.18 7.44 7.11
CA SER A 197 -6.97 6.56 8.27
C SER A 197 -7.10 5.07 7.88
N HIS A 198 -6.70 4.17 8.78
CA HIS A 198 -6.75 2.73 8.56
C HIS A 198 -8.15 2.12 8.75
N GLY A 199 -8.35 0.88 8.26
CA GLY A 199 -9.59 0.14 8.43
C GLY A 199 -10.78 0.62 7.59
N ALA A 200 -11.99 0.15 7.93
CA ALA A 200 -13.23 0.49 7.21
C ALA A 200 -13.87 1.80 7.66
N TYR A 201 -13.65 2.19 8.91
CA TYR A 201 -14.30 3.35 9.54
C TYR A 201 -13.51 4.64 9.30
N LYS A 202 -13.28 4.95 8.02
CA LYS A 202 -12.42 6.08 7.63
C LYS A 202 -13.14 7.41 7.79
N PHE A 203 -14.38 7.48 7.31
CA PHE A 203 -15.21 8.68 7.36
C PHE A 203 -16.63 8.35 7.80
N SER A 204 -17.25 9.30 8.51
CA SER A 204 -18.65 9.24 8.96
C SER A 204 -19.65 9.63 7.84
N ARG A 205 -19.15 10.28 6.80
CA ARG A 205 -19.85 10.75 5.59
C ARG A 205 -18.93 10.61 4.38
N LYS A 206 -19.46 10.71 3.15
CA LYS A 206 -18.63 10.78 1.95
C LYS A 206 -17.62 11.94 2.11
N PRO A 207 -16.30 11.69 2.01
CA PRO A 207 -15.32 12.74 2.25
C PRO A 207 -15.37 13.80 1.15
N THR A 208 -15.14 15.04 1.56
CA THR A 208 -14.97 16.21 0.70
C THR A 208 -13.58 16.82 0.98
N GLY A 209 -13.18 17.84 0.21
CA GLY A 209 -11.85 18.45 0.31
C GLY A 209 -11.48 19.07 1.66
N ASP A 210 -12.43 19.20 2.59
CA ASP A 210 -12.24 19.63 3.98
C ASP A 210 -11.69 18.53 4.90
N ILE A 211 -11.92 17.25 4.57
CA ILE A 211 -11.50 16.10 5.38
C ILE A 211 -10.58 15.13 4.63
N LEU A 212 -10.37 15.37 3.33
CA LEU A 212 -9.38 14.71 2.49
C LEU A 212 -8.62 15.76 1.68
N ALA A 213 -7.39 16.05 2.07
CA ALA A 213 -6.64 17.21 1.59
C ALA A 213 -5.86 16.93 0.30
N ILE A 214 -6.55 16.66 -0.82
CA ILE A 214 -5.89 16.42 -2.12
C ILE A 214 -5.04 17.61 -2.59
N SER A 215 -5.40 18.85 -2.23
CA SER A 215 -4.55 20.01 -2.51
C SER A 215 -3.15 19.88 -1.89
N ARG A 216 -3.04 19.24 -0.73
CA ARG A 216 -1.75 19.01 -0.05
C ARG A 216 -0.85 18.08 -0.85
N VAL A 217 -1.41 17.08 -1.55
CA VAL A 217 -0.66 16.22 -2.47
C VAL A 217 0.04 17.06 -3.55
N LYS A 218 -0.69 18.04 -4.12
CA LYS A 218 -0.15 18.93 -5.17
C LYS A 218 0.98 19.81 -4.65
N GLU A 219 0.80 20.37 -3.46
CA GLU A 219 1.81 21.19 -2.78
C GLU A 219 3.08 20.40 -2.50
N ILE A 220 2.95 19.19 -1.93
CA ILE A 220 4.09 18.31 -1.64
C ILE A 220 4.79 17.91 -2.94
N HIS A 221 4.05 17.47 -3.96
CA HIS A 221 4.65 17.07 -5.23
C HIS A 221 5.43 18.21 -5.91
N ALA A 222 4.97 19.45 -5.80
CA ALA A 222 5.72 20.61 -6.29
C ALA A 222 7.06 20.81 -5.58
N ARG A 223 7.19 20.38 -4.31
CA ARG A 223 8.44 20.45 -3.54
C ARG A 223 9.38 19.27 -3.80
N ILE A 224 8.83 18.08 -4.06
CA ILE A 224 9.59 16.83 -4.26
C ILE A 224 9.18 16.13 -5.58
N PRO A 225 9.44 16.75 -6.74
CA PRO A 225 8.82 16.38 -8.02
C PRO A 225 9.19 15.00 -8.57
N ASN A 226 10.30 14.40 -8.11
CA ASN A 226 10.70 13.05 -8.52
C ASN A 226 10.58 12.00 -7.41
N THR A 227 10.07 12.37 -6.23
CA THR A 227 9.73 11.42 -5.18
C THR A 227 8.31 10.93 -5.39
N HIS A 228 8.12 9.61 -5.31
CA HIS A 228 6.82 9.00 -5.55
C HIS A 228 5.95 9.07 -4.30
N LEU A 229 4.78 9.69 -4.38
CA LEU A 229 3.88 9.78 -3.24
C LEU A 229 3.09 8.48 -3.07
N VAL A 230 2.84 8.12 -1.81
CA VAL A 230 2.07 6.94 -1.42
C VAL A 230 0.85 7.38 -0.64
N MET A 231 -0.31 6.86 -1.04
CA MET A 231 -1.56 7.05 -0.30
C MET A 231 -1.86 5.80 0.53
N HIS A 232 -1.69 5.95 1.84
CA HIS A 232 -2.08 4.94 2.83
C HIS A 232 -3.58 5.00 3.13
N GLY A 233 -4.11 3.96 3.78
CA GLY A 233 -5.52 3.93 4.20
C GLY A 233 -6.53 4.20 3.08
N SER A 234 -6.23 3.81 1.83
CA SER A 234 -6.93 4.32 0.64
C SER A 234 -7.95 3.36 0.01
N SER A 235 -8.42 2.39 0.80
CA SER A 235 -9.58 1.58 0.42
C SER A 235 -10.85 2.45 0.30
N SER A 236 -11.67 2.17 -0.71
CA SER A 236 -12.84 3.00 -1.05
C SER A 236 -14.12 2.59 -0.31
N VAL A 237 -14.12 1.41 0.33
CA VAL A 237 -15.25 0.84 1.07
C VAL A 237 -16.53 0.86 0.21
N PRO A 238 -16.60 0.01 -0.85
CA PRO A 238 -17.77 -0.03 -1.73
C PRO A 238 -19.05 -0.36 -0.97
N GLN A 239 -20.07 0.47 -1.17
CA GLN A 239 -21.31 0.38 -0.40
C GLN A 239 -22.10 -0.90 -0.70
N GLU A 240 -22.00 -1.41 -1.93
CA GLU A 240 -22.60 -2.71 -2.27
C GLU A 240 -22.00 -3.86 -1.46
N LEU A 241 -20.72 -3.81 -1.10
CA LEU A 241 -20.08 -4.85 -0.29
C LEU A 241 -20.57 -4.79 1.16
N LEU A 242 -20.75 -3.60 1.72
CA LEU A 242 -21.35 -3.43 3.05
C LEU A 242 -22.80 -3.95 3.07
N ALA A 243 -23.58 -3.63 2.03
CA ALA A 243 -24.95 -4.09 1.89
C ALA A 243 -25.03 -5.61 1.83
N ILE A 244 -24.17 -6.26 1.04
CA ILE A 244 -24.07 -7.72 0.97
C ILE A 244 -23.74 -8.29 2.35
N ILE A 245 -22.72 -7.77 3.04
CA ILE A 245 -22.36 -8.27 4.37
C ILE A 245 -23.54 -8.18 5.33
N ASN A 246 -24.22 -7.04 5.39
CA ASN A 246 -25.36 -6.82 6.29
C ASN A 246 -26.58 -7.67 5.94
N GLN A 247 -26.86 -7.86 4.64
CA GLN A 247 -27.93 -8.74 4.17
C GLN A 247 -27.72 -10.19 4.64
N TYR A 248 -26.47 -10.65 4.68
CA TYR A 248 -26.11 -12.02 5.06
C TYR A 248 -25.51 -12.10 6.48
N GLY A 249 -26.18 -11.46 7.43
CA GLY A 249 -25.94 -11.62 8.87
C GLY A 249 -24.75 -10.85 9.45
N GLY A 250 -24.19 -9.90 8.70
CA GLY A 250 -23.23 -8.92 9.20
C GLY A 250 -23.89 -7.74 9.89
N GLN A 251 -23.08 -6.94 10.60
CA GLN A 251 -23.53 -5.74 11.33
C GLN A 251 -22.52 -4.59 11.13
N MET A 252 -22.10 -4.39 9.89
CA MET A 252 -21.24 -3.27 9.50
C MET A 252 -22.02 -1.98 9.65
N LYS A 253 -21.46 -1.02 10.40
CA LYS A 253 -22.01 0.33 10.48
C LYS A 253 -21.84 1.03 9.13
N GLU A 254 -22.72 1.99 8.87
CA GLU A 254 -22.53 2.89 7.73
C GLU A 254 -21.19 3.62 7.85
N THR A 255 -20.41 3.58 6.78
CA THR A 255 -19.10 4.23 6.71
C THR A 255 -18.65 4.37 5.27
N TYR A 256 -17.70 5.26 5.04
CA TYR A 256 -17.24 5.66 3.72
C TYR A 256 -15.72 5.57 3.66
N GLY A 257 -15.19 5.11 2.53
CA GLY A 257 -13.76 5.09 2.24
C GLY A 257 -13.32 6.28 1.39
N VAL A 258 -12.11 6.17 0.83
CA VAL A 258 -11.56 7.19 -0.08
C VAL A 258 -12.21 7.06 -1.46
N PRO A 259 -12.87 8.10 -2.01
CA PRO A 259 -13.50 8.05 -3.32
C PRO A 259 -12.44 7.83 -4.42
N VAL A 260 -12.78 6.99 -5.40
CA VAL A 260 -11.87 6.64 -6.51
C VAL A 260 -11.49 7.91 -7.30
N GLU A 261 -12.43 8.83 -7.49
CA GLU A 261 -12.22 10.09 -8.19
C GLU A 261 -11.14 10.97 -7.53
N GLU A 262 -11.03 10.95 -6.20
CA GLU A 262 -10.01 11.71 -5.45
C GLU A 262 -8.64 11.04 -5.55
N ILE A 263 -8.59 9.70 -5.56
CA ILE A 263 -7.36 8.93 -5.80
C ILE A 263 -6.85 9.20 -7.22
N GLN A 264 -7.74 9.18 -8.22
CA GLN A 264 -7.41 9.51 -9.61
C GLN A 264 -6.89 10.94 -9.76
N GLU A 265 -7.45 11.90 -9.01
CA GLU A 265 -6.92 13.26 -8.98
C GLU A 265 -5.52 13.27 -8.36
N ALA A 266 -5.29 12.59 -7.23
CA ALA A 266 -3.98 12.51 -6.58
C ALA A 266 -2.89 11.86 -7.46
N ILE A 267 -3.24 10.87 -8.29
CA ILE A 267 -2.33 10.22 -9.25
C ILE A 267 -1.77 11.24 -10.26
N LYS A 268 -2.54 12.26 -10.63
CA LYS A 268 -2.06 13.34 -11.53
C LYS A 268 -0.98 14.19 -10.88
N PHE A 269 -0.84 14.16 -9.55
CA PHE A 269 0.10 14.96 -8.77
C PHE A 269 1.09 14.08 -7.99
N GLY A 270 1.56 12.99 -8.60
CA GLY A 270 2.70 12.26 -8.09
C GLY A 270 2.38 11.07 -7.18
N VAL A 271 1.12 10.77 -6.89
CA VAL A 271 0.76 9.50 -6.22
C VAL A 271 0.97 8.33 -7.17
N ARG A 272 1.84 7.39 -6.78
CA ARG A 272 2.19 6.20 -7.59
C ARG A 272 1.90 4.87 -6.89
N LYS A 273 1.72 4.86 -5.57
CA LYS A 273 1.32 3.69 -4.80
C LYS A 273 0.07 3.99 -3.97
N ILE A 274 -0.92 3.11 -4.04
CA ILE A 274 -2.21 3.26 -3.36
C ILE A 274 -2.48 2.01 -2.54
N ASN A 275 -2.42 2.11 -1.21
CA ASN A 275 -2.59 0.95 -0.32
C ASN A 275 -4.07 0.57 -0.22
N ILE A 276 -4.39 -0.69 -0.56
CA ILE A 276 -5.74 -1.24 -0.51
C ILE A 276 -5.72 -2.60 0.19
N ASP A 277 -6.51 -2.70 1.27
CA ASP A 277 -6.70 -3.95 2.02
C ASP A 277 -8.19 -4.16 2.33
N THR A 278 -8.80 -3.19 3.02
CA THR A 278 -10.20 -3.25 3.47
C THR A 278 -11.16 -3.68 2.36
N ASP A 279 -11.01 -3.18 1.13
CA ASP A 279 -11.90 -3.54 0.02
C ASP A 279 -11.86 -5.05 -0.31
N ILE A 280 -10.67 -5.66 -0.25
CA ILE A 280 -10.48 -7.10 -0.44
C ILE A 280 -11.11 -7.87 0.73
N ARG A 281 -10.87 -7.43 1.97
CA ARG A 281 -11.46 -8.06 3.17
C ARG A 281 -12.99 -8.05 3.10
N LEU A 282 -13.59 -6.93 2.69
CA LEU A 282 -15.04 -6.78 2.53
C LEU A 282 -15.57 -7.68 1.41
N ALA A 283 -14.92 -7.69 0.25
CA ALA A 283 -15.35 -8.49 -0.91
C ALA A 283 -15.37 -9.98 -0.59
N MET A 284 -14.28 -10.49 0.01
CA MET A 284 -14.20 -11.90 0.41
C MET A 284 -15.22 -12.22 1.50
N THR A 285 -15.36 -11.36 2.53
CA THR A 285 -16.29 -11.58 3.63
C THR A 285 -17.74 -11.62 3.17
N GLY A 286 -18.16 -10.66 2.32
CA GLY A 286 -19.51 -10.62 1.77
C GLY A 286 -19.83 -11.87 0.94
N ALA A 287 -18.90 -12.30 0.09
CA ALA A 287 -19.06 -13.49 -0.74
C ALA A 287 -19.15 -14.78 0.09
N VAL A 288 -18.30 -14.95 1.11
CA VAL A 288 -18.36 -16.13 2.01
C VAL A 288 -19.70 -16.15 2.77
N ARG A 289 -20.11 -15.00 3.34
CA ARG A 289 -21.38 -14.89 4.07
C ARG A 289 -22.57 -15.26 3.21
N LYS A 290 -22.64 -14.67 2.01
CA LYS A 290 -23.69 -14.98 1.03
C LYS A 290 -23.72 -16.47 0.71
N PHE A 291 -22.57 -17.06 0.37
CA PHE A 291 -22.50 -18.46 -0.01
C PHE A 291 -22.99 -19.38 1.10
N LEU A 292 -22.48 -19.21 2.32
CA LEU A 292 -22.84 -20.08 3.46
C LEU A 292 -24.31 -19.92 3.88
N PHE A 293 -24.87 -18.71 3.75
CA PHE A 293 -26.29 -18.48 4.03
C PHE A 293 -27.19 -19.16 3.01
N GLU A 294 -26.86 -19.07 1.72
CA GLU A 294 -27.65 -19.66 0.62
C GLU A 294 -27.47 -21.17 0.49
N ASN A 295 -26.37 -21.73 1.04
CA ASN A 295 -26.00 -23.14 0.89
C ASN A 295 -25.65 -23.78 2.26
N PRO A 296 -26.61 -23.90 3.19
CA PRO A 296 -26.34 -24.33 4.57
C PRO A 296 -25.89 -25.79 4.71
N ASP A 297 -26.06 -26.62 3.68
CA ASP A 297 -25.62 -28.01 3.62
C ASP A 297 -24.16 -28.16 3.15
N LYS A 298 -23.53 -27.08 2.68
CA LYS A 298 -22.17 -27.09 2.14
C LYS A 298 -21.12 -26.88 3.21
N PHE A 299 -20.08 -27.72 3.18
CA PHE A 299 -18.97 -27.71 4.15
C PHE A 299 -17.57 -27.81 3.51
N ASP A 300 -17.46 -27.88 2.18
CA ASP A 300 -16.16 -27.84 1.49
C ASP A 300 -15.67 -26.40 1.37
N ALA A 301 -14.53 -26.10 1.99
CA ALA A 301 -13.94 -24.78 1.98
C ALA A 301 -13.74 -24.17 0.60
N ARG A 302 -13.44 -25.01 -0.40
CA ARG A 302 -13.23 -24.56 -1.77
C ARG A 302 -14.51 -24.00 -2.39
N GLU A 303 -15.67 -24.49 -1.97
CA GLU A 303 -16.96 -24.04 -2.51
C GLU A 303 -17.27 -22.59 -2.11
N TRP A 304 -16.96 -22.16 -0.88
CA TRP A 304 -17.13 -20.75 -0.48
C TRP A 304 -15.90 -19.87 -0.69
N LEU A 305 -14.69 -20.43 -0.72
CA LEU A 305 -13.47 -19.67 -1.03
C LEU A 305 -13.38 -19.31 -2.52
N LYS A 306 -13.95 -20.12 -3.42
CA LYS A 306 -13.99 -19.81 -4.85
C LYS A 306 -14.74 -18.50 -5.17
N PRO A 307 -16.00 -18.28 -4.73
CA PRO A 307 -16.67 -17.00 -4.94
C PRO A 307 -16.01 -15.86 -4.15
N ALA A 308 -15.40 -16.13 -2.99
CA ALA A 308 -14.65 -15.11 -2.25
C ALA A 308 -13.43 -14.59 -3.03
N ARG A 309 -12.64 -15.52 -3.60
CA ARG A 309 -11.52 -15.18 -4.48
C ARG A 309 -11.97 -14.43 -5.72
N GLU A 310 -13.09 -14.83 -6.33
CA GLU A 310 -13.63 -14.13 -7.49
C GLU A 310 -14.08 -12.70 -7.14
N ALA A 311 -14.75 -12.49 -6.00
CA ALA A 311 -15.13 -11.17 -5.55
C ALA A 311 -13.91 -10.26 -5.31
N ALA A 312 -12.87 -10.78 -4.66
CA ALA A 312 -11.60 -10.06 -4.49
C ALA A 312 -10.94 -9.72 -5.83
N LYS A 313 -10.93 -10.67 -6.79
CA LYS A 313 -10.37 -10.47 -8.13
C LYS A 313 -11.06 -9.31 -8.85
N GLN A 314 -12.40 -9.24 -8.79
CA GLN A 314 -13.14 -8.15 -9.43
C GLN A 314 -12.81 -6.79 -8.84
N VAL A 315 -12.68 -6.68 -7.52
CA VAL A 315 -12.21 -5.44 -6.86
C VAL A 315 -10.80 -5.07 -7.32
N CYS A 316 -9.86 -6.03 -7.34
CA CYS A 316 -8.50 -5.78 -7.78
C CYS A 316 -8.44 -5.30 -9.23
N LYS A 317 -9.17 -5.99 -10.12
CA LYS A 317 -9.29 -5.65 -11.55
C LYS A 317 -9.82 -4.24 -11.72
N GLN A 318 -10.89 -3.90 -11.03
CA GLN A 318 -11.49 -2.57 -11.07
C GLN A 318 -10.48 -1.49 -10.69
N ARG A 319 -9.71 -1.69 -9.61
CA ARG A 319 -8.69 -0.72 -9.16
C ARG A 319 -7.53 -0.59 -10.15
N TYR A 320 -7.07 -1.68 -10.76
CA TYR A 320 -6.07 -1.60 -11.83
C TYR A 320 -6.56 -0.75 -13.02
N MET A 321 -7.80 -0.93 -13.44
CA MET A 321 -8.40 -0.16 -14.54
C MET A 321 -8.57 1.30 -14.16
N GLU A 322 -9.14 1.57 -12.98
CA GLU A 322 -9.39 2.93 -12.48
C GLU A 322 -8.10 3.73 -12.28
N PHE A 323 -6.99 3.06 -11.96
CA PHE A 323 -5.69 3.71 -11.74
C PHE A 323 -4.76 3.67 -12.95
N GLY A 324 -5.24 3.22 -14.12
CA GLY A 324 -4.51 3.32 -15.40
C GLY A 324 -3.43 2.26 -15.64
N CYS A 325 -3.50 1.12 -14.96
CA CYS A 325 -2.50 0.06 -15.05
C CYS A 325 -2.66 -0.89 -16.26
N GLU A 326 -3.78 -0.79 -17.00
CA GLU A 326 -4.06 -1.70 -18.12
C GLU A 326 -2.93 -1.71 -19.17
N GLY A 327 -2.44 -2.91 -19.49
CA GLY A 327 -1.39 -3.17 -20.47
C GLY A 327 0.00 -2.62 -20.11
N GLN A 328 0.20 -2.07 -18.91
CA GLN A 328 1.49 -1.47 -18.52
C GLN A 328 2.56 -2.53 -18.23
N ALA A 329 2.20 -3.73 -17.79
CA ALA A 329 3.14 -4.81 -17.48
C ALA A 329 4.04 -5.15 -18.68
N GLY A 330 3.45 -5.28 -19.87
CA GLY A 330 4.19 -5.64 -21.09
C GLY A 330 5.15 -4.56 -21.59
N LYS A 331 5.08 -3.34 -21.04
CA LYS A 331 5.96 -2.22 -21.39
C LYS A 331 7.19 -2.13 -20.49
N ILE A 332 7.16 -2.81 -19.34
CA ILE A 332 8.24 -2.80 -18.37
C ILE A 332 9.26 -3.88 -18.76
N LYS A 333 10.53 -3.49 -18.81
CA LYS A 333 11.66 -4.42 -18.96
C LYS A 333 12.34 -4.58 -17.59
N PRO A 334 12.06 -5.66 -16.84
CA PRO A 334 12.63 -5.87 -15.52
C PRO A 334 14.15 -5.79 -15.53
N ILE A 335 14.71 -5.00 -14.60
CA ILE A 335 16.15 -5.02 -14.31
C ILE A 335 16.39 -5.61 -12.92
N GLY A 336 17.53 -6.28 -12.75
CA GLY A 336 17.85 -6.94 -11.48
C GLY A 336 18.15 -5.94 -10.36
N LEU A 337 17.93 -6.33 -9.11
CA LEU A 337 18.23 -5.48 -7.96
C LEU A 337 19.70 -5.05 -7.90
N SER A 338 20.65 -5.87 -8.37
CA SER A 338 22.06 -5.49 -8.47
C SER A 338 22.31 -4.34 -9.47
N GLU A 339 21.52 -4.27 -10.53
CA GLU A 339 21.58 -3.17 -11.50
C GLU A 339 21.01 -1.90 -10.88
N ILE A 340 19.86 -1.99 -10.19
CA ILE A 340 19.28 -0.88 -9.42
C ILE A 340 20.28 -0.36 -8.36
N ALA A 341 20.94 -1.25 -7.63
CA ALA A 341 21.99 -0.88 -6.66
C ALA A 341 23.12 -0.07 -7.30
N SER A 342 23.52 -0.44 -8.52
CA SER A 342 24.55 0.28 -9.29
C SER A 342 24.06 1.67 -9.72
N LEU A 343 22.77 1.83 -10.01
CA LEU A 343 22.17 3.14 -10.32
C LEU A 343 22.12 4.05 -9.08
N TYR A 344 21.79 3.51 -7.89
CA TYR A 344 21.89 4.24 -6.63
C TYR A 344 23.33 4.67 -6.35
N ALA A 345 24.30 3.75 -6.45
CA ALA A 345 25.72 4.06 -6.22
C ALA A 345 26.27 5.13 -7.18
N ALA A 346 25.74 5.19 -8.40
CA ALA A 346 26.09 6.22 -9.39
C ALA A 346 25.34 7.55 -9.20
N GLY A 347 24.45 7.67 -8.19
CA GLY A 347 23.65 8.86 -7.93
C GLY A 347 22.56 9.14 -8.97
N LYS A 348 22.27 8.18 -9.87
CA LYS A 348 21.30 8.36 -10.97
C LYS A 348 19.85 8.37 -10.50
N LEU A 349 19.60 7.87 -9.29
CA LEU A 349 18.28 7.73 -8.69
C LEU A 349 18.05 8.72 -7.52
N ALA A 350 18.93 9.71 -7.36
CA ALA A 350 18.88 10.68 -6.27
C ALA A 350 17.59 11.52 -6.29
N GLN A 351 17.11 11.87 -5.11
CA GLN A 351 15.91 12.71 -4.96
C GLN A 351 16.23 14.17 -5.22
N ILE A 352 15.30 14.86 -5.87
CA ILE A 352 15.34 16.28 -6.21
C ILE A 352 14.35 16.99 -5.30
N VAL A 353 14.83 18.05 -4.65
CA VAL A 353 14.01 18.95 -3.84
C VAL A 353 14.08 20.33 -4.47
N ALA A 354 12.91 20.89 -4.79
CA ALA A 354 12.81 22.13 -5.56
C ALA A 354 13.13 23.39 -4.73
#